data_AF-A0A814XPX9-F1
#
_entry.id   AF-A0A814XPX9-F1
#
_cell.length_a   1.000
_cell.length_b   1.000
_cell.length_c   1.000
_cell.angle_alpha   90.00
_cell.angle_beta   90.00
_cell.angle_gamma   90.00
#
_symmetry.space_group_name_H-M   'P 1'
#
loop_
_entity.id
_entity.type
_entity.pdbx_description
1 polymer ?
#
loop_
_entity_poly.entity_id
_entity_poly.type
_entity_poly.pdbx_seq_one_letter_code
_entity_poly.pdbx_strand_id
1 'polypeptide(L)'
;MPNFIFDLLRRHPSDFIALHCQEVGGKDYEKYMHTLDQFINDLLQIPELSSDFNRHRLYFDSDYASQETFTALGCAYFIRQNLPVQQWNFTNSTFQSVVNRHIFAGSLRNAQTLRKEKYPREFFPEAKWSRKGTTQTRWLINGFIFDLLNVHLFHDASNLLAAERSPSIYSKCRRNALEYTLQNLPLDPSGKHVPYVIFGDFNFRLDAHRLVEHISDKRADLIDKIKEKNSDEIAKIIIRNEDNKPKLTIEKKEFNLHDNHDAFFNTNTRQAHTFDFESSLFHDYVYEYDITFPPSYPYSEEHHEARSYLRARCPAWCDRILLSHSLKNVVDTKANKPSYDLMGYDTCVGDHKPVYLSLTMGLVQDINDNIQSMKNLTFTSNHLATELHMSDKMKTRSHEMEASISTNFEDLIMKKVPFLPAINNNNDDDHRTVLAHHIFYANIKHTFIRFIRESPV
;
A
#
# COMPACT_ATOMS: atom_id res chain seq x y z
N MET A 1 7.15 -18.39 -12.70
CA MET A 1 7.18 -17.27 -11.74
C MET A 1 8.60 -16.72 -11.64
N PRO A 2 8.83 -15.41 -11.44
CA PRO A 2 10.16 -14.85 -11.65
C PRO A 2 11.12 -15.15 -10.48
N ASN A 3 12.41 -15.24 -10.80
CA ASN A 3 13.45 -15.71 -9.88
C ASN A 3 13.58 -14.92 -8.56
N PHE A 4 13.11 -13.68 -8.53
CA PHE A 4 13.26 -12.80 -7.36
C PHE A 4 12.52 -13.26 -6.11
N ILE A 5 11.40 -14.00 -6.24
CA ILE A 5 10.67 -14.54 -5.08
C ILE A 5 11.52 -15.64 -4.44
N PHE A 6 12.14 -16.50 -5.24
CA PHE A 6 13.06 -17.53 -4.75
C PHE A 6 14.24 -16.90 -4.01
N ASP A 7 14.88 -15.89 -4.62
CA ASP A 7 16.03 -15.21 -4.04
C ASP A 7 15.68 -14.51 -2.72
N LEU A 8 14.46 -13.98 -2.60
CA LEU A 8 13.98 -13.44 -1.35
C LEU A 8 13.78 -14.54 -0.30
N LEU A 9 13.04 -15.60 -0.62
CA LEU A 9 12.74 -16.68 0.34
C LEU A 9 14.01 -17.36 0.86
N ARG A 10 15.07 -17.45 0.04
CA ARG A 10 16.39 -17.93 0.46
C ARG A 10 17.13 -16.94 1.36
N ARG A 11 17.11 -15.64 1.03
CA ARG A 11 17.75 -14.60 1.86
C ARG A 11 17.02 -14.38 3.19
N HIS A 12 15.71 -14.61 3.21
CA HIS A 12 14.83 -14.40 4.36
C HIS A 12 14.00 -15.65 4.67
N PRO A 13 14.60 -16.71 5.24
CA PRO A 13 13.86 -17.90 5.66
C PRO A 13 12.74 -17.54 6.65
N SER A 14 11.51 -17.98 6.34
CA SER A 14 10.29 -17.59 7.04
C SER A 14 9.47 -18.81 7.46
N ASP A 15 8.75 -18.73 8.59
CA ASP A 15 7.80 -19.78 9.02
C ASP A 15 6.34 -19.50 8.63
N PHE A 16 6.03 -18.24 8.35
CA PHE A 16 4.76 -17.78 7.82
C PHE A 16 5.08 -16.74 6.75
N ILE A 17 4.34 -16.74 5.67
CA ILE A 17 4.46 -15.77 4.59
C ILE A 17 3.06 -15.26 4.31
N ALA A 18 2.87 -13.96 4.43
CA ALA A 18 1.72 -13.29 3.84
C ALA A 18 2.09 -12.80 2.45
N LEU A 19 1.12 -12.75 1.56
CA LEU A 19 1.23 -12.18 0.23
C LEU A 19 -0.11 -11.51 -0.08
N HIS A 20 -0.12 -10.18 -0.24
CA HIS A 20 -1.29 -9.46 -0.72
C HIS A 20 -1.13 -9.06 -2.18
N CYS A 21 -2.24 -9.05 -2.88
CA CYS A 21 -2.32 -8.72 -4.30
C CYS A 21 -3.43 -7.68 -4.47
N GLN A 22 -3.22 -6.74 -5.39
CA GLN A 22 -4.26 -5.83 -5.84
C GLN A 22 -4.45 -6.01 -7.35
N GLU A 23 -5.61 -5.64 -7.87
CA GLU A 23 -5.92 -5.77 -9.30
C GLU A 23 -5.70 -7.19 -9.85
N VAL A 24 -6.22 -8.20 -9.14
CA VAL A 24 -6.30 -9.57 -9.67
C VAL A 24 -7.03 -9.54 -11.02
N GLY A 25 -6.40 -10.13 -12.05
CA GLY A 25 -6.85 -10.05 -13.45
C GLY A 25 -6.33 -8.81 -14.22
N GLY A 26 -5.65 -7.88 -13.56
CA GLY A 26 -5.05 -6.70 -14.20
C GLY A 26 -6.06 -5.61 -14.60
N LYS A 27 -5.65 -4.77 -15.56
CA LYS A 27 -6.48 -3.68 -16.11
C LYS A 27 -7.70 -4.24 -16.86
N ASP A 28 -7.50 -5.29 -17.65
CA ASP A 28 -8.54 -5.99 -18.44
C ASP A 28 -9.01 -7.29 -17.73
N TYR A 29 -9.41 -7.17 -16.48
CA TYR A 29 -9.75 -8.31 -15.62
C TYR A 29 -10.79 -9.25 -16.23
N GLU A 30 -11.79 -8.77 -16.97
CA GLU A 30 -12.79 -9.64 -17.62
C GLU A 30 -12.17 -10.59 -18.64
N LYS A 31 -11.13 -10.12 -19.33
CA LYS A 31 -10.38 -10.91 -20.31
C LYS A 31 -9.44 -11.90 -19.63
N TYR A 32 -8.78 -11.49 -18.53
CA TYR A 32 -7.66 -12.26 -17.97
C TYR A 32 -7.97 -13.00 -16.67
N MET A 33 -9.14 -12.83 -16.04
CA MET A 33 -9.48 -13.51 -14.79
C MET A 33 -9.40 -15.04 -14.90
N HIS A 34 -9.64 -15.61 -16.08
CA HIS A 34 -9.50 -17.05 -16.34
C HIS A 34 -8.07 -17.58 -16.11
N THR A 35 -7.06 -16.71 -16.10
CA THR A 35 -5.66 -17.11 -15.83
C THR A 35 -5.36 -17.31 -14.34
N LEU A 36 -6.28 -16.91 -13.45
CA LEU A 36 -6.10 -16.98 -12.00
C LEU A 36 -5.79 -18.40 -11.50
N ASP A 37 -6.45 -19.42 -12.05
CA ASP A 37 -6.22 -20.81 -11.65
C ASP A 37 -4.80 -21.26 -11.99
N GLN A 38 -4.30 -20.89 -13.18
CA GLN A 38 -2.92 -21.16 -13.57
C GLN A 38 -1.94 -20.43 -12.66
N PHE A 39 -2.20 -19.15 -12.36
CA PHE A 39 -1.38 -18.38 -11.43
C PHE A 39 -1.31 -19.04 -10.04
N ILE A 40 -2.44 -19.48 -9.50
CA ILE A 40 -2.50 -20.18 -8.20
C ILE A 40 -1.71 -21.49 -8.24
N ASN A 41 -1.83 -22.25 -9.32
CA ASN A 41 -1.08 -23.49 -9.50
C ASN A 41 0.43 -23.23 -9.56
N ASP A 42 0.86 -22.25 -10.35
CA ASP A 42 2.27 -21.87 -10.46
C ASP A 42 2.84 -21.41 -9.11
N LEU A 43 2.06 -20.63 -8.35
CA LEU A 43 2.41 -20.16 -7.02
C LEU A 43 2.62 -21.29 -6.02
N LEU A 44 1.79 -22.33 -6.09
CA LEU A 44 1.87 -23.48 -5.18
C LEU A 44 2.93 -24.50 -5.60
N GLN A 45 3.43 -24.44 -6.84
CA GLN A 45 4.49 -25.30 -7.34
C GLN A 45 5.90 -24.76 -7.10
N ILE A 46 6.03 -23.56 -6.51
CA ILE A 46 7.33 -23.01 -6.07
C ILE A 46 7.99 -23.99 -5.10
N PRO A 47 9.19 -24.54 -5.40
CA PRO A 47 9.83 -25.54 -4.56
C PRO A 47 9.93 -25.12 -3.08
N GLU A 48 10.38 -23.89 -2.82
CA GLU A 48 10.51 -23.31 -1.49
C GLU A 48 9.17 -23.14 -0.75
N LEU A 49 8.04 -23.09 -1.46
CA LEU A 49 6.69 -23.07 -0.87
C LEU A 49 6.00 -24.43 -0.89
N SER A 50 6.54 -25.44 -1.58
CA SER A 50 5.87 -26.74 -1.76
C SER A 50 6.43 -27.84 -0.85
N SER A 51 7.70 -27.77 -0.42
CA SER A 51 8.26 -28.78 0.50
C SER A 51 7.96 -28.48 1.97
N ASP A 52 8.15 -27.22 2.39
CA ASP A 52 8.17 -26.85 3.82
C ASP A 52 6.86 -26.21 4.27
N PHE A 53 6.08 -25.65 3.34
CA PHE A 53 4.82 -24.98 3.59
C PHE A 53 3.66 -25.84 3.08
N ASN A 54 3.19 -26.80 3.87
CA ASN A 54 2.12 -27.70 3.46
C ASN A 54 0.69 -27.16 3.77
N ARG A 55 0.61 -25.97 4.37
CA ARG A 55 -0.64 -25.33 4.78
C ARG A 55 -0.76 -23.98 4.14
N HIS A 56 -1.88 -23.77 3.44
CA HIS A 56 -2.13 -22.53 2.70
C HIS A 56 -3.53 -21.99 2.90
N ARG A 57 -3.65 -20.66 2.89
CA ARG A 57 -4.93 -19.93 2.84
C ARG A 57 -4.86 -18.93 1.70
N LEU A 58 -5.60 -19.19 0.62
CA LEU A 58 -5.62 -18.32 -0.56
C LEU A 58 -7.04 -17.76 -0.72
N TYR A 59 -7.14 -16.46 -0.95
CA TYR A 59 -8.37 -15.71 -1.15
C TYR A 59 -8.18 -14.79 -2.34
N PHE A 60 -8.96 -14.95 -3.40
CA PHE A 60 -8.90 -14.09 -4.56
C PHE A 60 -10.32 -13.66 -4.94
N ASP A 61 -10.57 -12.35 -4.89
CA ASP A 61 -11.84 -11.78 -5.32
C ASP A 61 -11.88 -11.80 -6.85
N SER A 62 -12.55 -12.80 -7.41
CA SER A 62 -12.68 -13.00 -8.87
C SER A 62 -14.12 -12.89 -9.37
N ASP A 63 -15.09 -12.61 -8.48
CA ASP A 63 -16.49 -12.37 -8.84
C ASP A 63 -16.70 -10.94 -9.40
N TYR A 64 -16.24 -10.74 -10.63
CA TYR A 64 -16.40 -9.45 -11.32
C TYR A 64 -17.82 -9.21 -11.85
N ALA A 65 -18.70 -10.22 -11.85
CA ALA A 65 -20.11 -10.06 -12.19
C ALA A 65 -20.83 -9.15 -11.18
N SER A 66 -20.43 -9.22 -9.91
CA SER A 66 -20.96 -8.38 -8.83
C SER A 66 -20.21 -7.04 -8.70
N GLN A 67 -20.33 -6.14 -9.68
CA GLN A 67 -19.60 -4.86 -9.73
C GLN A 67 -19.69 -4.02 -8.45
N GLU A 68 -20.79 -4.09 -7.70
CA GLU A 68 -21.00 -3.35 -6.45
C GLU A 68 -20.08 -3.83 -5.31
N THR A 69 -19.60 -5.08 -5.36
CA THR A 69 -18.83 -5.69 -4.27
C THR A 69 -17.45 -6.19 -4.69
N PHE A 70 -17.17 -6.18 -5.99
CA PHE A 70 -15.88 -6.58 -6.55
C PHE A 70 -14.76 -5.59 -6.21
N THR A 71 -13.64 -6.12 -5.72
CA THR A 71 -12.44 -5.37 -5.31
C THR A 71 -11.17 -5.82 -6.03
N ALA A 72 -11.18 -6.98 -6.70
CA ALA A 72 -9.99 -7.59 -7.29
C ALA A 72 -8.81 -7.72 -6.30
N LEU A 73 -9.09 -7.84 -5.00
CA LEU A 73 -8.07 -8.06 -3.97
C LEU A 73 -7.73 -9.56 -3.86
N GLY A 74 -6.46 -9.85 -3.61
CA GLY A 74 -5.95 -11.19 -3.37
C GLY A 74 -5.14 -11.27 -2.09
N CYS A 75 -5.22 -12.39 -1.38
CA CYS A 75 -4.38 -12.71 -0.24
C CYS A 75 -3.96 -14.18 -0.33
N ALA A 76 -2.66 -14.46 -0.21
CA ALA A 76 -2.13 -15.80 -0.09
C ALA A 76 -1.26 -15.89 1.17
N TYR A 77 -1.55 -16.88 2.01
CA TYR A 77 -0.80 -17.13 3.24
C TYR A 77 -0.20 -18.53 3.17
N PHE A 78 1.11 -18.63 3.33
CA PHE A 78 1.86 -19.88 3.34
C PHE A 78 2.38 -20.12 4.76
N ILE A 79 2.12 -21.29 5.32
CA ILE A 79 2.46 -21.62 6.70
C ILE A 79 3.34 -22.87 6.72
N ARG A 80 4.52 -22.77 7.35
CA ARG A 80 5.46 -23.88 7.52
C ARG A 80 4.84 -24.98 8.37
N GLN A 81 5.11 -26.25 8.06
CA GLN A 81 4.47 -27.41 8.68
C GLN A 81 4.40 -27.37 10.22
N ASN A 82 5.48 -26.96 10.89
CA ASN A 82 5.60 -27.04 12.35
C ASN A 82 5.18 -25.78 13.11
N LEU A 83 4.67 -24.74 12.42
CA LEU A 83 4.25 -23.50 13.07
C LEU A 83 2.83 -23.64 13.67
N PRO A 84 2.63 -23.57 14.99
CA PRO A 84 1.28 -23.56 15.55
C PRO A 84 0.55 -22.28 15.13
N VAL A 85 -0.53 -22.43 14.36
CA VAL A 85 -1.32 -21.30 13.86
C VAL A 85 -2.80 -21.62 13.86
N GLN A 86 -3.58 -20.64 14.30
CA GLN A 86 -5.03 -20.63 14.17
C GLN A 86 -5.46 -19.38 13.41
N GLN A 87 -6.56 -19.49 12.69
CA GLN A 87 -7.16 -18.37 11.97
C GLN A 87 -8.54 -18.11 12.57
N TRP A 88 -8.87 -16.83 12.75
CA TRP A 88 -10.17 -16.42 13.24
C TRP A 88 -11.24 -16.65 12.19
N ASN A 89 -12.37 -17.20 12.61
CA ASN A 89 -13.59 -17.28 11.85
C ASN A 89 -14.53 -16.16 12.33
N PHE A 90 -14.77 -15.18 11.46
CA PHE A 90 -15.57 -14.00 11.76
C PHE A 90 -17.07 -14.32 11.88
N THR A 91 -17.54 -15.43 11.32
CA THR A 91 -18.96 -15.83 11.40
C THR A 91 -19.29 -16.39 12.78
N ASN A 92 -18.46 -17.28 13.32
CA ASN A 92 -18.72 -17.93 14.60
C ASN A 92 -17.91 -17.33 15.77
N SER A 93 -17.04 -16.35 15.50
CA SER A 93 -16.18 -15.70 16.50
C SER A 93 -15.30 -16.68 17.27
N THR A 94 -14.64 -17.59 16.56
CA THR A 94 -13.71 -18.56 17.16
C THR A 94 -12.43 -18.71 16.34
N PHE A 95 -11.32 -19.04 17.02
CA PHE A 95 -10.09 -19.46 16.35
C PHE A 95 -10.17 -20.93 15.92
N GLN A 96 -9.76 -21.19 14.69
CA GLN A 96 -9.75 -22.52 14.09
C GLN A 96 -8.33 -22.89 13.67
N SER A 97 -7.87 -24.09 14.05
CA SER A 97 -6.55 -24.58 13.66
C SER A 97 -6.42 -24.65 12.14
N VAL A 98 -5.32 -24.12 11.62
CA VAL A 98 -5.00 -24.23 10.20
C VAL A 98 -4.24 -25.54 10.00
N VAL A 99 -4.89 -26.52 9.38
CA VAL A 99 -4.32 -27.88 9.19
C VAL A 99 -4.18 -28.28 7.72
N ASN A 100 -4.99 -27.71 6.82
CA ASN A 100 -5.06 -28.10 5.41
C ASN A 100 -4.82 -26.91 4.47
N ARG A 101 -4.81 -27.15 3.16
CA ARG A 101 -4.96 -26.13 2.11
C ARG A 101 -6.41 -25.68 2.01
N HIS A 102 -6.63 -24.38 1.86
CA HIS A 102 -7.94 -23.80 1.54
C HIS A 102 -7.75 -22.68 0.52
N ILE A 103 -8.44 -22.79 -0.61
CA ILE A 103 -8.45 -21.81 -1.68
C ILE A 103 -9.88 -21.34 -1.84
N PHE A 104 -10.04 -20.03 -1.83
CA PHE A 104 -11.28 -19.37 -2.12
C PHE A 104 -11.04 -18.40 -3.29
N ALA A 105 -11.53 -18.75 -4.47
CA ALA A 105 -11.54 -17.87 -5.64
C ALA A 105 -13.00 -17.65 -6.06
N GLY A 106 -13.44 -16.41 -6.08
CA GLY A 106 -14.83 -16.04 -6.39
C GLY A 106 -15.28 -14.86 -5.55
N SER A 107 -16.51 -14.89 -5.05
CA SER A 107 -17.05 -13.82 -4.20
C SER A 107 -16.56 -13.95 -2.76
N LEU A 108 -15.60 -13.12 -2.34
CA LEU A 108 -15.03 -13.19 -0.99
C LEU A 108 -16.04 -12.90 0.14
N ARG A 109 -17.27 -12.47 -0.17
CA ARG A 109 -18.32 -12.24 0.84
C ARG A 109 -18.69 -13.51 1.63
N ASN A 110 -18.50 -14.67 1.03
CA ASN A 110 -18.83 -15.96 1.65
C ASN A 110 -17.65 -16.56 2.44
N ALA A 111 -16.48 -15.92 2.42
CA ALA A 111 -15.34 -16.37 3.18
C ALA A 111 -15.56 -16.10 4.68
N GLN A 112 -15.64 -17.15 5.49
CA GLN A 112 -15.88 -16.99 6.94
C GLN A 112 -14.64 -16.49 7.70
N THR A 113 -13.45 -16.74 7.15
CA THR A 113 -12.15 -16.45 7.78
C THR A 113 -11.44 -15.23 7.19
N LEU A 114 -12.14 -14.46 6.35
CA LEU A 114 -11.69 -13.21 5.78
C LEU A 114 -12.87 -12.23 5.72
N ARG A 115 -12.66 -10.99 6.15
CA ARG A 115 -13.60 -9.90 5.88
C ARG A 115 -13.14 -9.15 4.64
N LYS A 116 -14.09 -8.77 3.79
CA LYS A 116 -13.87 -7.90 2.63
C LYS A 116 -14.79 -6.70 2.74
N GLU A 117 -14.27 -5.54 2.39
CA GLU A 117 -15.05 -4.33 2.25
C GLU A 117 -14.60 -3.54 1.02
N LYS A 118 -15.57 -3.05 0.25
CA LYS A 118 -15.34 -2.14 -0.87
C LYS A 118 -15.56 -0.72 -0.39
N TYR A 119 -14.70 0.22 -0.77
CA TYR A 119 -14.88 1.59 -0.33
C TYR A 119 -16.14 2.23 -0.90
N PRO A 120 -16.90 2.99 -0.07
CA PRO A 120 -18.04 3.75 -0.53
C PRO A 120 -17.69 4.74 -1.64
N ARG A 121 -18.63 4.97 -2.56
CA ARG A 121 -18.41 5.80 -3.75
C ARG A 121 -18.18 7.26 -3.39
N GLU A 122 -18.80 7.73 -2.32
CA GLU A 122 -18.67 9.09 -1.78
C GLU A 122 -17.24 9.46 -1.35
N PHE A 123 -16.36 8.47 -1.11
CA PHE A 123 -14.96 8.75 -0.82
C PHE A 123 -14.20 9.19 -2.08
N PHE A 124 -14.71 8.88 -3.27
CA PHE A 124 -14.18 9.40 -4.52
C PHE A 124 -15.30 9.67 -5.55
N PRO A 125 -16.03 10.79 -5.39
CA PRO A 125 -17.24 11.07 -6.19
C PRO A 125 -17.00 11.16 -7.70
N GLU A 126 -15.81 11.60 -8.11
CA GLU A 126 -15.40 11.71 -9.52
C GLU A 126 -15.25 10.34 -10.20
N ALA A 127 -15.01 9.28 -9.42
CA ALA A 127 -14.94 7.92 -9.95
C ALA A 127 -16.35 7.38 -10.22
N LYS A 128 -16.62 7.07 -11.49
CA LYS A 128 -17.86 6.40 -11.91
C LYS A 128 -18.00 5.01 -11.29
N TRP A 129 -16.87 4.31 -11.17
CA TRP A 129 -16.76 2.99 -10.58
C TRP A 129 -15.31 2.77 -10.11
N SER A 130 -15.12 1.91 -9.11
CA SER A 130 -13.80 1.54 -8.63
C SER A 130 -13.78 0.09 -8.13
N ARG A 131 -12.58 -0.47 -8.00
CA ARG A 131 -12.30 -1.77 -7.35
C ARG A 131 -11.58 -1.56 -6.01
N LYS A 132 -11.62 -0.35 -5.46
CA LYS A 132 -10.84 0.02 -4.27
C LYS A 132 -11.52 -0.53 -3.02
N GLY A 133 -10.74 -1.03 -2.07
CA GLY A 133 -11.28 -1.68 -0.88
C GLY A 133 -10.20 -2.20 0.05
N THR A 134 -10.64 -3.00 1.01
CA THR A 134 -9.79 -3.65 2.00
C THR A 134 -10.23 -5.10 2.23
N THR A 135 -9.29 -5.95 2.61
CA THR A 135 -9.60 -7.24 3.23
C THR A 135 -8.85 -7.41 4.54
N GLN A 136 -9.39 -8.22 5.44
CA GLN A 136 -8.83 -8.46 6.75
C GLN A 136 -8.86 -9.95 7.08
N THR A 137 -7.76 -10.45 7.61
CA THR A 137 -7.67 -11.76 8.26
C THR A 137 -7.11 -11.60 9.66
N ARG A 138 -7.51 -12.47 10.59
CA ARG A 138 -7.02 -12.47 11.97
C ARG A 138 -6.37 -13.80 12.30
N TRP A 139 -5.18 -13.73 12.87
CA TRP A 139 -4.31 -14.87 13.11
C TRP A 139 -3.90 -14.95 14.56
N LEU A 140 -3.80 -16.18 15.06
CA LEU A 140 -3.17 -16.51 16.33
C LEU A 140 -1.94 -17.37 16.01
N ILE A 141 -0.75 -16.83 16.21
CA ILE A 141 0.52 -17.52 15.97
C ILE A 141 1.34 -17.44 17.25
N ASN A 142 1.80 -18.59 17.76
CA ASN A 142 2.59 -18.68 18.99
C ASN A 142 1.99 -17.93 20.20
N GLY A 143 0.66 -17.91 20.33
CA GLY A 143 -0.03 -17.21 21.42
C GLY A 143 -0.29 -15.72 21.17
N PHE A 144 0.18 -15.16 20.06
CA PHE A 144 0.01 -13.76 19.70
C PHE A 144 -1.07 -13.59 18.64
N ILE A 145 -2.04 -12.71 18.91
CA ILE A 145 -3.15 -12.39 18.01
C ILE A 145 -2.84 -11.11 17.25
N PHE A 146 -2.99 -11.15 15.92
CA PHE A 146 -2.85 -9.96 15.08
C PHE A 146 -3.68 -10.06 13.80
N ASP A 147 -3.95 -8.91 13.20
CA ASP A 147 -4.65 -8.79 11.93
C ASP A 147 -3.69 -8.49 10.79
N LEU A 148 -4.01 -9.01 9.60
CA LEU A 148 -3.36 -8.67 8.35
C LEU A 148 -4.41 -8.05 7.43
N LEU A 149 -4.16 -6.81 7.02
CA LEU A 149 -5.03 -6.04 6.16
C LEU A 149 -4.40 -5.80 4.79
N ASN A 150 -5.12 -6.19 3.75
CA ASN A 150 -4.81 -5.84 2.37
C ASN A 150 -5.58 -4.57 2.01
N VAL A 151 -4.89 -3.52 1.57
CA VAL A 151 -5.53 -2.27 1.15
C VAL A 151 -5.27 -1.95 -0.32
N HIS A 152 -6.28 -1.37 -0.97
CA HIS A 152 -6.15 -0.75 -2.29
C HIS A 152 -6.90 0.58 -2.31
N LEU A 153 -6.18 1.69 -2.17
CA LEU A 153 -6.76 3.03 -2.10
C LEU A 153 -6.87 3.68 -3.50
N PHE A 154 -7.51 4.86 -3.54
CA PHE A 154 -7.78 5.60 -4.78
C PHE A 154 -6.51 6.17 -5.44
N HIS A 155 -6.43 6.03 -6.77
CA HIS A 155 -5.33 6.55 -7.59
C HIS A 155 -5.62 7.96 -8.11
N ASP A 156 -4.58 8.68 -8.53
CA ASP A 156 -4.74 9.97 -9.20
C ASP A 156 -5.19 9.79 -10.66
N ALA A 157 -6.31 10.43 -11.01
CA ALA A 157 -6.83 10.42 -12.37
C ALA A 157 -6.15 11.44 -13.30
N SER A 158 -5.52 12.48 -12.75
CA SER A 158 -4.86 13.57 -13.51
C SER A 158 -3.62 14.09 -12.78
N ASN A 159 -2.46 14.12 -13.43
CA ASN A 159 -1.26 14.76 -12.83
C ASN A 159 -1.44 16.27 -12.66
N LEU A 160 -2.21 16.91 -13.55
CA LEU A 160 -2.49 18.34 -13.49
C LEU A 160 -3.30 18.71 -12.24
N LEU A 161 -4.36 17.94 -11.94
CA LEU A 161 -5.16 18.14 -10.73
C LEU A 161 -4.37 17.77 -9.46
N ALA A 162 -3.46 16.79 -9.55
CA ALA A 162 -2.56 16.47 -8.46
C ALA A 162 -1.59 17.62 -8.13
N ALA A 163 -1.12 18.35 -9.16
CA ALA A 163 -0.17 19.46 -9.02
C ALA A 163 -0.84 20.82 -8.72
N GLU A 164 -2.16 20.93 -8.79
CA GLU A 164 -2.88 22.19 -8.64
C GLU A 164 -2.73 22.79 -7.23
N ARG A 165 -2.72 21.95 -6.19
CA ARG A 165 -2.62 22.37 -4.79
C ARG A 165 -2.01 21.30 -3.89
N SER A 166 -1.51 21.73 -2.74
CA SER A 166 -0.99 20.89 -1.66
C SER A 166 -1.89 20.97 -0.41
N PRO A 167 -2.41 19.84 0.13
CA PRO A 167 -2.46 18.51 -0.47
C PRO A 167 -3.47 18.43 -1.63
N SER A 168 -3.28 17.46 -2.54
CA SER A 168 -4.17 17.27 -3.69
C SER A 168 -5.56 16.74 -3.28
N ILE A 169 -6.55 16.88 -4.18
CA ILE A 169 -7.87 16.25 -4.02
C ILE A 169 -7.78 14.74 -3.81
N TYR A 170 -6.86 14.07 -4.52
CA TYR A 170 -6.71 12.62 -4.48
C TYR A 170 -6.13 12.15 -3.15
N SER A 171 -5.21 12.91 -2.57
CA SER A 171 -4.69 12.64 -1.23
C SER A 171 -5.81 12.68 -0.18
N LYS A 172 -6.74 13.64 -0.28
CA LYS A 172 -7.93 13.69 0.59
C LYS A 172 -8.82 12.44 0.43
N CYS A 173 -9.03 11.97 -0.81
CA CYS A 173 -9.81 10.74 -1.06
C CYS A 173 -9.14 9.51 -0.43
N ARG A 174 -7.82 9.35 -0.59
CA ARG A 174 -7.06 8.27 0.06
C ARG A 174 -7.13 8.37 1.58
N ARG A 175 -6.98 9.59 2.11
CA ARG A 175 -7.07 9.84 3.55
C ARG A 175 -8.39 9.34 4.12
N ASN A 176 -9.52 9.76 3.53
CA ASN A 176 -10.84 9.35 3.97
C ASN A 176 -11.02 7.82 3.97
N ALA A 177 -10.55 7.13 2.92
CA ALA A 177 -10.65 5.68 2.81
C ALA A 177 -9.77 4.94 3.84
N LEU A 178 -8.55 5.44 4.10
CA LEU A 178 -7.67 4.84 5.09
C LEU A 178 -8.15 5.11 6.52
N GLU A 179 -8.57 6.34 6.85
CA GLU A 179 -9.20 6.66 8.15
C GLU A 179 -10.41 5.75 8.40
N TYR A 180 -11.28 5.58 7.40
CA TYR A 180 -12.41 4.66 7.46
C TYR A 180 -11.96 3.22 7.77
N THR A 181 -10.92 2.73 7.09
CA THR A 181 -10.40 1.38 7.31
C THR A 181 -9.91 1.19 8.74
N LEU A 182 -9.14 2.14 9.26
CA LEU A 182 -8.52 2.07 10.59
C LEU A 182 -9.56 2.23 11.71
N GLN A 183 -10.60 3.05 11.50
CA GLN A 183 -11.67 3.26 12.47
C GLN A 183 -12.67 2.10 12.54
N ASN A 184 -12.83 1.34 11.46
CA ASN A 184 -13.79 0.21 11.38
C ASN A 184 -13.13 -1.16 11.63
N LEU A 185 -11.93 -1.19 12.21
CA LEU A 185 -11.30 -2.44 12.63
C LEU A 185 -12.14 -3.11 13.73
N PRO A 186 -12.50 -4.40 13.57
CA PRO A 186 -13.31 -5.11 14.54
C PRO A 186 -12.49 -5.35 15.81
N LEU A 187 -13.12 -5.09 16.94
CA LEU A 187 -12.56 -5.43 18.25
C LEU A 187 -12.48 -6.96 18.40
N ASP A 188 -11.62 -7.43 19.30
CA ASP A 188 -11.66 -8.81 19.76
C ASP A 188 -12.89 -9.04 20.68
N PRO A 189 -13.19 -10.30 21.07
CA PRO A 189 -14.29 -10.58 22.00
C PRO A 189 -14.17 -9.89 23.37
N SER A 190 -12.99 -9.37 23.72
CA SER A 190 -12.77 -8.59 24.95
C SER A 190 -12.99 -7.08 24.76
N GLY A 191 -13.39 -6.66 23.56
CA GLY A 191 -13.62 -5.26 23.22
C GLY A 191 -12.34 -4.46 22.98
N LYS A 192 -11.21 -5.13 22.70
CA LYS A 192 -9.91 -4.47 22.47
C LYS A 192 -9.53 -4.49 21.01
N HIS A 193 -8.80 -3.45 20.58
CA HIS A 193 -8.14 -3.46 19.27
C HIS A 193 -7.04 -4.53 19.25
N VAL A 194 -7.03 -5.29 18.16
CA VAL A 194 -6.01 -6.29 17.89
C VAL A 194 -4.83 -5.61 17.17
N PRO A 195 -3.56 -5.92 17.52
CA PRO A 195 -2.40 -5.46 16.76
C PRO A 195 -2.52 -5.83 15.28
N TYR A 196 -2.01 -5.02 14.36
CA TYR A 196 -2.22 -5.27 12.93
C TYR A 196 -1.05 -4.85 12.05
N VAL A 197 -0.94 -5.48 10.89
CA VAL A 197 -0.18 -4.98 9.74
C VAL A 197 -1.17 -4.64 8.64
N ILE A 198 -1.05 -3.45 8.07
CA ILE A 198 -1.79 -3.02 6.89
C ILE A 198 -0.82 -2.76 5.75
N PHE A 199 -1.07 -3.40 4.61
CA PHE A 199 -0.18 -3.33 3.47
C PHE A 199 -0.90 -3.54 2.14
N GLY A 200 -0.25 -3.14 1.06
CA GLY A 200 -0.80 -3.18 -0.29
C GLY A 200 -0.59 -1.87 -1.02
N ASP A 201 -1.51 -1.55 -1.92
CA ASP A 201 -1.45 -0.34 -2.74
C ASP A 201 -2.18 0.82 -2.06
N PHE A 202 -1.43 1.61 -1.30
CA PHE A 202 -1.93 2.85 -0.72
C PHE A 202 -2.14 3.93 -1.77
N ASN A 203 -1.58 3.79 -2.97
CA ASN A 203 -1.57 4.82 -3.99
C ASN A 203 -1.07 6.18 -3.48
N PHE A 204 -0.33 6.23 -2.37
CA PHE A 204 0.28 7.46 -1.87
C PHE A 204 1.21 8.04 -2.93
N ARG A 205 1.12 9.35 -3.12
CA ARG A 205 1.87 10.09 -4.13
C ARG A 205 2.76 11.12 -3.45
N LEU A 206 3.81 11.50 -4.16
CA LEU A 206 4.52 12.72 -3.79
C LEU A 206 3.60 13.93 -3.89
N ASP A 207 3.83 14.94 -3.07
CA ASP A 207 3.21 16.25 -3.19
C ASP A 207 3.61 16.88 -4.54
N ALA A 208 2.83 16.61 -5.59
CA ALA A 208 3.15 17.08 -6.94
C ALA A 208 3.22 18.61 -7.01
N HIS A 209 2.42 19.31 -6.21
CA HIS A 209 2.44 20.77 -6.14
C HIS A 209 3.77 21.27 -5.57
N ARG A 210 4.18 20.79 -4.39
CA ARG A 210 5.46 21.19 -3.77
C ARG A 210 6.66 20.71 -4.60
N LEU A 211 6.56 19.55 -5.24
CA LEU A 211 7.61 19.06 -6.14
C LEU A 211 7.77 19.96 -7.37
N VAL A 212 6.67 20.44 -7.96
CA VAL A 212 6.70 21.43 -9.05
C VAL A 212 7.31 22.74 -8.61
N GLU A 213 6.96 23.25 -7.43
CA GLU A 213 7.59 24.46 -6.85
C GLU A 213 9.10 24.27 -6.64
N HIS A 214 9.51 23.09 -6.16
CA HIS A 214 10.91 22.75 -5.98
C HIS A 214 11.67 22.66 -7.31
N ILE A 215 11.11 21.97 -8.31
CA ILE A 215 11.75 21.81 -9.62
C ILE A 215 11.84 23.14 -10.39
N SER A 216 10.87 24.02 -10.21
CA SER A 216 10.90 25.37 -10.79
C SER A 216 11.77 26.35 -10.02
N ASP A 217 12.45 25.94 -8.95
CA ASP A 217 13.20 26.84 -8.06
C ASP A 217 12.34 28.02 -7.57
N LYS A 218 11.03 27.80 -7.42
CA LYS A 218 9.99 28.79 -7.11
C LYS A 218 9.92 29.97 -8.08
N ARG A 219 10.41 29.81 -9.31
CA ARG A 219 10.42 30.82 -10.38
C ARG A 219 9.18 30.70 -11.25
N ALA A 220 8.19 31.57 -11.03
CA ALA A 220 6.96 31.57 -11.82
C ALA A 220 7.18 31.92 -13.31
N ASP A 221 8.24 32.68 -13.63
CA ASP A 221 8.64 33.03 -14.99
C ASP A 221 9.07 31.82 -15.85
N LEU A 222 9.43 30.69 -15.22
CA LEU A 222 9.83 29.47 -15.91
C LEU A 222 8.68 28.49 -16.18
N ILE A 223 7.45 28.83 -15.77
CA ILE A 223 6.30 27.94 -15.83
C ILE A 223 5.32 28.38 -16.92
N ASP A 224 5.27 27.64 -18.01
CA ASP A 224 4.25 27.79 -19.04
C ASP A 224 3.02 26.95 -18.70
N LYS A 225 1.84 27.59 -18.62
CA LYS A 225 0.55 26.90 -18.50
C LYS A 225 -0.21 27.04 -19.82
N ILE A 226 -0.32 25.93 -20.54
CA ILE A 226 -1.02 25.86 -21.82
C ILE A 226 -2.44 25.39 -21.56
N LYS A 227 -3.42 26.18 -22.02
CA LYS A 227 -4.84 25.88 -21.90
C LYS A 227 -5.35 25.00 -23.04
N GLU A 228 -6.43 24.28 -22.77
CA GLU A 228 -7.21 23.60 -23.81
C GLU A 228 -7.78 24.59 -24.82
N LYS A 229 -8.05 24.12 -26.05
CA LYS A 229 -8.68 24.98 -27.07
C LYS A 229 -10.09 25.37 -26.61
N ASN A 230 -10.37 26.67 -26.56
CA ASN A 230 -11.66 27.24 -26.16
C ASN A 230 -12.10 26.92 -24.72
N SER A 231 -11.16 26.67 -23.80
CA SER A 231 -11.45 26.43 -22.38
C SER A 231 -10.40 27.12 -21.50
N ASP A 232 -10.78 27.45 -20.27
CA ASP A 232 -9.85 27.94 -19.25
C ASP A 232 -9.09 26.81 -18.53
N GLU A 233 -9.45 25.55 -18.82
CA GLU A 233 -8.78 24.38 -18.28
C GLU A 233 -7.34 24.27 -18.79
N ILE A 234 -6.41 23.99 -17.88
CA ILE A 234 -5.01 23.76 -18.22
C ILE A 234 -4.90 22.38 -18.86
N ALA A 235 -4.38 22.32 -20.07
CA ALA A 235 -4.07 21.08 -20.80
C ALA A 235 -2.68 20.56 -20.47
N LYS A 236 -1.73 21.47 -20.23
CA LYS A 236 -0.30 21.15 -20.10
C LYS A 236 0.44 22.21 -19.28
N ILE A 237 1.37 21.76 -18.45
CA ILE A 237 2.33 22.60 -17.72
C ILE A 237 3.73 22.24 -18.21
N ILE A 238 4.54 23.25 -18.55
CA ILE A 238 5.95 23.08 -18.90
C ILE A 238 6.78 23.97 -17.98
N ILE A 239 7.68 23.37 -17.21
CA ILE A 239 8.72 24.09 -16.47
C ILE A 239 9.98 24.08 -17.32
N ARG A 240 10.57 25.24 -17.56
CA ARG A 240 11.80 25.39 -18.35
C ARG A 240 13.03 25.57 -17.48
N ASN A 241 14.19 25.23 -18.03
CA ASN A 241 15.48 25.60 -17.45
C ASN A 241 15.92 27.00 -17.94
N GLU A 242 17.08 27.47 -17.50
CA GLU A 242 17.63 28.78 -17.88
C GLU A 242 17.94 28.90 -19.39
N ASP A 243 18.19 27.78 -20.06
CA ASP A 243 18.37 27.70 -21.52
C ASP A 243 17.04 27.65 -22.29
N ASN A 244 15.91 27.91 -21.62
CA ASN A 244 14.55 27.85 -22.18
C ASN A 244 14.13 26.46 -22.70
N LYS A 245 14.84 25.39 -22.32
CA LYS A 245 14.51 23.99 -22.65
C LYS A 245 13.55 23.41 -21.61
N PRO A 246 12.62 22.52 -22.00
CA PRO A 246 11.76 21.81 -21.06
C PRO A 246 12.57 21.01 -20.02
N LYS A 247 12.32 21.29 -18.73
CA LYS A 247 12.86 20.58 -17.56
C LYS A 247 11.82 19.62 -16.97
N LEU A 248 10.55 20.02 -16.93
CA LEU A 248 9.42 19.17 -16.55
C LEU A 248 8.23 19.45 -17.47
N THR A 249 7.58 18.40 -17.95
CA THR A 249 6.30 18.46 -18.64
C THR A 249 5.25 17.71 -17.84
N ILE A 250 4.10 18.31 -17.60
CA ILE A 250 2.94 17.67 -16.97
C ILE A 250 1.74 17.81 -17.88
N GLU A 251 1.09 16.69 -18.18
CA GLU A 251 -0.22 16.61 -18.80
C GLU A 251 -1.11 15.70 -17.95
N LYS A 252 -2.40 15.58 -18.30
CA LYS A 252 -3.34 14.73 -17.55
C LYS A 252 -2.78 13.31 -17.30
N LYS A 253 -2.10 12.73 -18.28
CA LYS A 253 -1.55 11.37 -18.24
C LYS A 253 -0.03 11.31 -18.47
N GLU A 254 0.67 12.44 -18.40
CA GLU A 254 2.13 12.51 -18.54
C GLU A 254 2.73 13.32 -17.37
N PHE A 255 3.85 12.84 -16.85
CA PHE A 255 4.76 13.53 -15.94
C PHE A 255 6.17 13.17 -16.36
N ASN A 256 6.86 14.12 -17.00
CA ASN A 256 8.11 13.86 -17.70
C ASN A 256 9.16 14.88 -17.28
N LEU A 257 10.13 14.44 -16.48
CA LEU A 257 11.27 15.26 -16.02
C LEU A 257 12.43 15.23 -17.04
N HIS A 258 12.11 14.91 -18.30
CA HIS A 258 13.03 14.80 -19.42
C HIS A 258 14.28 13.97 -19.07
N ASP A 259 15.48 14.47 -19.34
CA ASP A 259 16.74 13.75 -19.17
C ASP A 259 17.03 13.32 -17.72
N ASN A 260 16.35 13.91 -16.73
CA ASN A 260 16.58 13.64 -15.32
C ASN A 260 15.51 12.73 -14.68
N HIS A 261 14.58 12.17 -15.45
CA HIS A 261 13.44 11.43 -14.91
C HIS A 261 13.87 10.27 -14.01
N ASP A 262 14.61 9.29 -14.53
CA ASP A 262 15.02 8.15 -13.71
C ASP A 262 16.03 8.52 -12.62
N ALA A 263 17.00 9.38 -12.93
CA ALA A 263 18.06 9.75 -11.99
C ALA A 263 17.52 10.48 -10.74
N PHE A 264 16.51 11.35 -10.89
CA PHE A 264 15.91 12.04 -9.76
C PHE A 264 15.25 11.08 -8.76
N PHE A 265 14.56 10.05 -9.25
CA PHE A 265 13.82 9.12 -8.39
C PHE A 265 14.65 7.92 -7.91
N ASN A 266 15.57 7.40 -8.74
CA ASN A 266 16.43 6.26 -8.41
C ASN A 266 17.72 6.64 -7.67
N THR A 267 18.32 7.80 -7.98
CA THR A 267 19.61 8.21 -7.39
C THR A 267 19.42 9.27 -6.31
N ASN A 268 18.53 10.24 -6.55
CA ASN A 268 18.21 11.30 -5.57
C ASN A 268 16.97 10.94 -4.73
N THR A 269 16.78 9.66 -4.45
CA THR A 269 15.63 9.10 -3.74
C THR A 269 15.30 9.83 -2.43
N ARG A 270 16.33 10.19 -1.64
CA ARG A 270 16.12 10.96 -0.38
C ARG A 270 15.47 12.33 -0.61
N GLN A 271 15.79 12.99 -1.72
CA GLN A 271 15.18 14.27 -2.09
C GLN A 271 13.75 14.08 -2.56
N ALA A 272 13.46 13.06 -3.38
CA ALA A 272 12.09 12.74 -3.75
C ALA A 272 11.23 12.40 -2.53
N HIS A 273 11.79 11.66 -1.56
CA HIS A 273 11.12 11.26 -0.33
C HIS A 273 10.71 12.42 0.57
N THR A 274 11.33 13.62 0.48
CA THR A 274 10.85 14.78 1.25
C THR A 274 9.47 15.28 0.82
N PHE A 275 8.99 14.84 -0.34
CA PHE A 275 7.65 15.13 -0.85
C PHE A 275 6.65 14.00 -0.57
N ASP A 276 7.06 12.89 0.06
CA ASP A 276 6.17 11.82 0.50
C ASP A 276 5.72 12.06 1.95
N PHE A 277 4.49 12.55 2.13
CA PHE A 277 3.98 12.95 3.45
C PHE A 277 2.69 12.26 3.84
N GLU A 278 2.03 11.53 2.94
CA GLU A 278 0.69 11.00 3.19
C GLU A 278 0.66 9.98 4.34
N SER A 279 1.69 9.13 4.47
CA SER A 279 1.79 8.18 5.57
C SER A 279 1.93 8.87 6.93
N SER A 280 2.60 10.02 6.99
CA SER A 280 2.82 10.78 8.23
C SER A 280 1.51 11.27 8.86
N LEU A 281 0.46 11.46 8.05
CA LEU A 281 -0.87 11.88 8.56
C LEU A 281 -1.51 10.82 9.47
N PHE A 282 -0.98 9.60 9.49
CA PHE A 282 -1.49 8.46 10.24
C PHE A 282 -0.55 8.03 11.38
N HIS A 283 0.42 8.87 11.75
CA HIS A 283 1.45 8.52 12.75
C HIS A 283 0.87 8.10 14.11
N ASP A 284 -0.34 8.52 14.47
CA ASP A 284 -1.00 8.11 15.73
C ASP A 284 -1.56 6.69 15.68
N TYR A 285 -1.85 6.17 14.49
CA TYR A 285 -2.45 4.86 14.28
C TYR A 285 -1.42 3.81 13.92
N VAL A 286 -0.46 4.18 13.07
CA VAL A 286 0.48 3.25 12.45
C VAL A 286 1.91 3.78 12.46
N TYR A 287 2.84 2.86 12.31
CA TYR A 287 4.26 3.04 12.20
C TYR A 287 4.76 2.41 10.88
N GLU A 288 5.68 3.09 10.22
CA GLU A 288 6.38 2.61 9.04
C GLU A 288 7.88 2.58 9.31
N TYR A 289 8.56 1.52 8.88
CA TYR A 289 10.03 1.48 8.92
C TYR A 289 10.61 2.41 7.86
N ASP A 290 11.81 2.92 8.11
CA ASP A 290 12.49 3.84 7.18
C ASP A 290 12.61 3.24 5.77
N ILE A 291 12.13 3.99 4.80
CA ILE A 291 12.23 3.63 3.38
C ILE A 291 13.62 4.01 2.88
N THR A 292 14.36 3.01 2.40
CA THR A 292 15.70 3.19 1.83
C THR A 292 15.78 2.78 0.36
N PHE A 293 14.64 2.39 -0.22
CA PHE A 293 14.48 1.94 -1.60
C PHE A 293 13.80 3.02 -2.46
N PRO A 294 14.02 3.04 -3.79
CA PRO A 294 13.40 4.01 -4.69
C PRO A 294 11.88 3.81 -4.81
N PRO A 295 11.14 4.77 -5.41
CA PRO A 295 9.70 4.63 -5.65
C PRO A 295 9.31 3.28 -6.28
N SER A 296 8.18 2.71 -5.85
CA SER A 296 7.67 1.40 -6.32
C SER A 296 6.87 1.48 -7.62
N TYR A 297 6.54 2.69 -8.09
CA TYR A 297 5.67 2.96 -9.25
C TYR A 297 6.03 4.30 -9.92
N PRO A 298 5.80 4.49 -11.24
CA PRO A 298 5.42 3.50 -12.26
C PRO A 298 6.63 2.99 -13.06
N TYR A 299 6.97 1.71 -12.99
CA TYR A 299 8.08 1.13 -13.79
C TYR A 299 7.66 0.84 -15.23
N SER A 300 8.65 0.82 -16.14
CA SER A 300 8.48 0.35 -17.52
C SER A 300 8.08 -1.13 -17.53
N GLU A 301 7.11 -1.46 -18.39
CA GLU A 301 6.67 -2.84 -18.63
C GLU A 301 7.52 -3.51 -19.73
N GLU A 302 8.50 -2.80 -20.30
CA GLU A 302 9.45 -3.33 -21.27
C GLU A 302 10.55 -4.16 -20.60
N HIS A 303 10.78 -5.39 -21.07
CA HIS A 303 11.69 -6.34 -20.44
C HIS A 303 13.14 -5.84 -20.28
N HIS A 304 13.61 -4.97 -21.17
CA HIS A 304 14.98 -4.43 -21.16
C HIS A 304 15.11 -3.13 -20.33
N GLU A 305 14.01 -2.61 -19.80
CA GLU A 305 13.95 -1.36 -19.04
C GLU A 305 13.48 -1.57 -17.60
N ALA A 306 13.81 -2.72 -16.99
CA ALA A 306 13.28 -3.13 -15.69
C ALA A 306 13.49 -2.13 -14.54
N ARG A 307 14.43 -1.17 -14.67
CA ARG A 307 14.74 -0.14 -13.66
C ARG A 307 14.25 1.27 -14.04
N SER A 308 13.68 1.44 -15.23
CA SER A 308 13.23 2.73 -15.73
C SER A 308 11.78 2.99 -15.34
N TYR A 309 11.43 4.26 -15.14
CA TYR A 309 10.07 4.70 -14.88
C TYR A 309 9.34 5.08 -16.17
N LEU A 310 8.06 4.73 -16.23
CA LEU A 310 7.13 5.30 -17.20
C LEU A 310 6.89 6.76 -16.88
N ARG A 311 6.73 7.57 -17.92
CA ARG A 311 6.37 8.99 -17.81
C ARG A 311 4.89 9.21 -17.58
N ALA A 312 4.10 8.18 -17.29
CA ALA A 312 2.64 8.30 -17.18
C ALA A 312 2.21 9.05 -15.90
N ARG A 313 2.95 8.87 -14.80
CA ARG A 313 2.69 9.49 -13.50
C ARG A 313 4.01 9.88 -12.86
N CYS A 314 3.96 10.83 -11.93
CA CYS A 314 5.11 11.09 -11.06
C CYS A 314 5.44 9.81 -10.27
N PRO A 315 6.70 9.33 -10.30
CA PRO A 315 7.11 8.21 -9.48
C PRO A 315 6.85 8.44 -7.99
N ALA A 316 6.34 7.41 -7.30
CA ALA A 316 5.98 7.46 -5.90
C ALA A 316 6.05 6.09 -5.19
N TRP A 317 6.08 6.12 -3.86
CA TRP A 317 5.95 4.94 -3.00
C TRP A 317 4.48 4.60 -2.77
N CYS A 318 3.85 4.01 -3.78
CA CYS A 318 2.45 3.60 -3.72
C CYS A 318 2.24 2.37 -2.81
N ASP A 319 3.23 1.47 -2.78
CA ASP A 319 3.12 0.16 -2.15
C ASP A 319 3.84 0.17 -0.80
N ARG A 320 3.09 -0.01 0.30
CA ARG A 320 3.57 0.28 1.66
C ARG A 320 3.22 -0.81 2.65
N ILE A 321 3.96 -0.86 3.76
CA ILE A 321 3.74 -1.81 4.84
C ILE A 321 3.81 -1.06 6.16
N LEU A 322 2.65 -0.92 6.80
CA LEU A 322 2.49 -0.17 8.05
C LEU A 322 2.06 -1.11 9.17
N LEU A 323 2.60 -0.90 10.37
CA LEU A 323 2.30 -1.68 11.57
C LEU A 323 1.52 -0.82 12.55
N SER A 324 0.60 -1.41 13.31
CA SER A 324 0.11 -0.75 14.52
C SER A 324 1.25 -0.56 15.51
N HIS A 325 1.20 0.51 16.32
CA HIS A 325 2.22 0.74 17.37
C HIS A 325 2.34 -0.42 18.35
N SER A 326 1.20 -1.05 18.67
CA SER A 326 1.16 -2.25 19.52
C SER A 326 1.92 -3.42 18.91
N LEU A 327 1.85 -3.62 17.60
CA LEU A 327 2.59 -4.67 16.92
C LEU A 327 4.06 -4.31 16.79
N LYS A 328 4.37 -3.05 16.43
CA LYS A 328 5.73 -2.53 16.37
C LYS A 328 6.50 -2.81 17.67
N ASN A 329 5.88 -2.54 18.82
CA ASN A 329 6.49 -2.75 20.13
C ASN A 329 6.75 -4.23 20.46
N VAL A 330 6.06 -5.14 19.80
CA VAL A 330 6.24 -6.60 19.95
C VAL A 330 7.37 -7.11 19.05
N VAL A 331 7.48 -6.57 17.84
CA VAL A 331 8.45 -7.04 16.83
C VAL A 331 9.79 -6.32 16.89
N ASP A 332 9.88 -5.16 17.55
CA ASP A 332 11.12 -4.39 17.64
C ASP A 332 11.92 -4.79 18.89
N THR A 333 12.57 -5.96 18.82
CA THR A 333 13.47 -6.46 19.87
C THR A 333 14.94 -6.23 19.47
N LYS A 334 15.87 -6.23 20.44
CA LYS A 334 17.31 -6.03 20.17
C LYS A 334 17.92 -7.05 19.20
N ALA A 335 17.28 -8.21 19.02
CA ALA A 335 17.71 -9.26 18.10
C ALA A 335 17.20 -9.05 16.66
N ASN A 336 16.27 -8.11 16.46
CA ASN A 336 15.56 -7.95 15.21
C ASN A 336 16.13 -6.81 14.37
N LYS A 337 16.58 -7.16 13.16
CA LYS A 337 16.87 -6.18 12.12
C LYS A 337 15.81 -6.33 11.03
N PRO A 338 14.75 -5.49 11.04
CA PRO A 338 13.74 -5.53 10.01
C PRO A 338 14.38 -5.24 8.64
N SER A 339 13.93 -5.93 7.60
CA SER A 339 14.37 -5.68 6.22
C SER A 339 13.18 -5.18 5.43
N TYR A 340 13.20 -3.91 5.02
CA TYR A 340 12.11 -3.24 4.30
C TYR A 340 12.61 -2.72 2.95
N ASP A 341 12.20 -3.33 1.83
CA ASP A 341 12.82 -3.09 0.52
C ASP A 341 11.93 -3.54 -0.66
N LEU A 342 12.31 -3.18 -1.89
CA LEU A 342 11.69 -3.68 -3.13
C LEU A 342 12.17 -5.10 -3.47
N MET A 343 11.41 -5.74 -4.35
CA MET A 343 11.82 -6.95 -5.06
C MET A 343 11.94 -6.75 -6.54
N GLY A 344 12.73 -7.64 -7.16
CA GLY A 344 12.77 -7.74 -8.61
C GLY A 344 13.29 -6.45 -9.24
N TYR A 345 14.28 -5.79 -8.62
CA TYR A 345 14.94 -4.60 -9.17
C TYR A 345 15.25 -4.79 -10.67
N ASP A 346 15.84 -5.93 -11.02
CA ASP A 346 16.26 -6.30 -12.37
C ASP A 346 15.23 -7.14 -13.15
N THR A 347 14.01 -7.25 -12.64
CA THR A 347 12.94 -8.02 -13.29
C THR A 347 11.80 -7.07 -13.62
N CYS A 348 11.49 -6.87 -14.90
CA CYS A 348 10.21 -6.25 -15.25
C CYS A 348 9.12 -7.11 -14.62
N VAL A 349 8.32 -6.55 -13.70
CA VAL A 349 7.24 -7.18 -12.87
C VAL A 349 5.83 -6.60 -13.13
N GLY A 350 5.79 -5.53 -13.90
CA GLY A 350 4.62 -4.69 -14.13
C GLY A 350 4.99 -3.24 -13.83
N ASP A 351 4.01 -2.36 -13.88
CA ASP A 351 4.20 -0.95 -13.53
C ASP A 351 4.45 -0.73 -12.02
N HIS A 352 4.25 -1.76 -11.19
CA HIS A 352 4.60 -1.76 -9.77
C HIS A 352 5.71 -2.78 -9.45
N LYS A 353 6.69 -2.37 -8.64
CA LYS A 353 7.63 -3.28 -7.99
C LYS A 353 7.06 -3.78 -6.66
N PRO A 354 7.10 -5.09 -6.38
CA PRO A 354 6.70 -5.63 -5.08
C PRO A 354 7.56 -5.07 -3.94
N VAL A 355 6.96 -4.85 -2.77
CA VAL A 355 7.59 -4.27 -1.58
C VAL A 355 7.46 -5.23 -0.41
N TYR A 356 8.57 -5.71 0.17
CA TYR A 356 8.52 -6.54 1.37
C TYR A 356 9.01 -5.88 2.62
N LEU A 357 8.49 -6.41 3.72
CA LEU A 357 9.05 -6.31 5.05
C LEU A 357 9.42 -7.72 5.52
N SER A 358 10.52 -7.88 6.24
CA SER A 358 10.87 -9.12 6.93
C SER A 358 11.07 -8.78 8.40
N LEU A 359 10.32 -9.46 9.26
CA LEU A 359 10.27 -9.21 10.71
C LEU A 359 10.50 -10.51 11.46
N THR A 360 10.82 -10.43 12.73
CA THR A 360 10.78 -11.60 13.61
C THR A 360 9.83 -11.26 14.75
N MET A 361 8.90 -12.16 15.05
CA MET A 361 8.08 -12.04 16.27
C MET A 361 8.69 -12.93 17.35
N GLY A 362 8.96 -12.37 18.53
CA GLY A 362 9.39 -13.13 19.71
C GLY A 362 8.27 -14.02 20.26
N LEU A 363 8.59 -14.94 21.17
CA LEU A 363 7.58 -15.74 21.86
C LEU A 363 6.80 -14.88 22.86
N VAL A 364 5.57 -15.26 23.20
CA VAL A 364 4.76 -14.53 24.20
C VAL A 364 5.46 -14.39 25.55
N GLN A 365 6.34 -15.33 25.92
CA GLN A 365 7.19 -15.23 27.10
C GLN A 365 8.11 -13.99 27.01
N ASP A 366 8.84 -13.84 25.91
CA ASP A 366 9.74 -12.71 25.63
C ASP A 366 8.97 -11.39 25.52
N ILE A 367 7.75 -11.44 24.98
CA ILE A 367 6.87 -10.27 24.86
C ILE A 367 6.39 -9.81 26.23
N ASN A 368 6.01 -10.72 27.13
CA ASN A 368 5.61 -10.36 28.49
C ASN A 368 6.77 -9.77 29.28
N ASP A 369 7.97 -10.32 29.13
CA ASP A 369 9.19 -9.79 29.76
C ASP A 369 9.55 -8.40 29.19
N ASN A 370 9.43 -8.19 27.88
CA ASN A 370 9.61 -6.89 27.25
C ASN A 370 8.53 -5.87 27.65
N ILE A 371 7.26 -6.28 27.74
CA ILE A 371 6.16 -5.42 28.21
C ILE A 371 6.37 -5.05 29.69
N GLN A 372 6.80 -5.98 30.53
CA GLN A 372 7.15 -5.68 31.93
C GLN A 372 8.35 -4.73 32.01
N SER A 373 9.39 -4.96 31.21
CA SER A 373 10.54 -4.06 31.12
C SER A 373 10.15 -2.66 30.64
N MET A 374 9.27 -2.55 29.63
CA MET A 374 8.75 -1.27 29.15
C MET A 374 7.85 -0.59 30.18
N LYS A 375 6.97 -1.32 30.87
CA LYS A 375 6.18 -0.78 31.99
C LYS A 375 7.08 -0.25 33.12
N ASN A 376 8.17 -0.95 33.42
CA ASN A 376 9.16 -0.52 34.42
C ASN A 376 9.91 0.75 33.95
N LEU A 377 10.24 0.84 32.66
CA LEU A 377 10.84 2.04 32.04
C LEU A 377 9.87 3.23 31.99
N THR A 378 8.59 2.99 31.74
CA THR A 378 7.55 4.03 31.72
C THR A 378 7.21 4.49 33.14
N PHE A 379 7.24 3.57 34.11
CA PHE A 379 7.07 3.89 35.53
C PHE A 379 8.24 4.73 36.04
N THR A 380 9.47 4.37 35.70
CA THR A 380 10.67 5.16 36.05
C THR A 380 10.71 6.50 35.33
N SER A 381 10.34 6.58 34.04
CA SER A 381 10.26 7.85 33.32
C SER A 381 9.15 8.76 33.86
N ASN A 382 8.00 8.21 34.24
CA ASN A 382 6.93 8.98 34.89
C ASN A 382 7.34 9.42 36.30
N HIS A 383 8.11 8.62 37.03
CA HIS A 383 8.65 9.03 38.33
C HIS A 383 9.65 10.18 38.19
N LEU A 384 10.59 10.08 37.24
CA LEU A 384 11.53 11.15 36.88
C LEU A 384 10.80 12.41 36.36
N ALA A 385 9.77 12.24 35.53
CA ALA A 385 8.95 13.34 35.05
C ALA A 385 8.16 14.00 36.18
N THR A 386 7.68 13.24 37.17
CA THR A 386 7.00 13.78 38.35
C THR A 386 7.97 14.53 39.26
N GLU A 387 9.19 14.05 39.44
CA GLU A 387 10.26 14.77 40.15
C GLU A 387 10.66 16.07 39.42
N LEU A 388 10.75 16.05 38.09
CA LEU A 388 10.98 17.24 37.27
C LEU A 388 9.78 18.20 37.32
N HIS A 389 8.53 17.71 37.33
CA HIS A 389 7.33 18.54 37.45
C HIS A 389 7.14 19.15 38.85
N MET A 390 7.65 18.50 39.90
CA MET A 390 7.74 19.10 41.24
C MET A 390 8.78 20.23 41.28
N SER A 391 9.84 20.15 40.47
CA SER A 391 10.81 21.23 40.25
C SER A 391 10.20 22.40 39.43
N ASP A 392 9.44 22.10 38.38
CA ASP A 392 8.88 23.12 37.48
C ASP A 392 7.61 23.81 38.03
N LYS A 393 6.88 23.20 38.98
CA LYS A 393 5.78 23.87 39.69
C LYS A 393 6.21 25.02 40.60
N MET A 394 7.52 25.29 40.76
CA MET A 394 8.02 26.53 41.35
C MET A 394 8.23 27.68 40.35
N LYS A 395 8.02 27.47 39.04
CA LYS A 395 8.20 28.50 38.02
C LYS A 395 7.06 28.46 37.00
N THR A 396 6.26 29.52 37.00
CA THR A 396 5.32 30.02 35.96
C THR A 396 3.82 29.94 36.29
N ARG A 397 3.33 31.05 36.84
CA ARG A 397 2.01 31.63 36.60
C ARG A 397 2.14 32.59 35.41
N SER A 398 1.39 32.40 34.32
CA SER A 398 0.63 33.47 33.62
C SER A 398 0.11 33.04 32.22
N HIS A 399 -1.21 32.84 32.17
CA HIS A 399 -2.20 33.33 31.20
C HIS A 399 -2.45 32.68 29.83
N GLU A 400 -3.75 32.44 29.64
CA GLU A 400 -4.57 31.96 28.52
C GLU A 400 -5.11 33.11 27.65
N MET A 401 -5.54 32.82 26.41
CA MET A 401 -6.85 33.17 25.78
C MET A 401 -6.81 32.81 24.27
N GLU A 402 -7.60 31.84 23.80
CA GLU A 402 -8.95 31.94 23.14
C GLU A 402 -8.89 32.35 21.64
N ALA A 403 -9.28 31.47 20.69
CA ALA A 403 -10.64 31.21 20.12
C ALA A 403 -11.19 32.41 19.32
N SER A 404 -11.89 32.34 18.17
CA SER A 404 -12.55 31.36 17.31
C SER A 404 -13.04 32.13 16.05
N ILE A 405 -13.61 31.48 15.02
CA ILE A 405 -14.87 31.87 14.33
C ILE A 405 -15.12 30.92 13.14
N SER A 406 -16.37 30.48 13.01
CA SER A 406 -16.90 29.53 12.03
C SER A 406 -17.95 30.17 11.11
N THR A 407 -18.39 29.35 10.13
CA THR A 407 -19.69 29.28 9.42
C THR A 407 -19.87 29.85 8.00
N ASN A 408 -20.04 28.87 7.09
CA ASN A 408 -21.12 28.63 6.09
C ASN A 408 -21.45 29.65 4.99
N PHE A 409 -21.62 29.12 3.76
CA PHE A 409 -22.90 29.18 3.03
C PHE A 409 -22.92 28.17 1.85
N GLU A 410 -24.00 27.39 1.74
CA GLU A 410 -24.42 26.59 0.59
C GLU A 410 -25.23 27.46 -0.40
N ASP A 411 -25.15 27.21 -1.72
CA ASP A 411 -26.33 26.88 -2.56
C ASP A 411 -26.07 26.84 -4.11
N LEU A 412 -26.83 25.94 -4.77
CA LEU A 412 -27.46 26.02 -6.12
C LEU A 412 -26.86 25.35 -7.42
N ILE A 413 -27.20 24.05 -7.63
CA ILE A 413 -28.12 23.42 -8.64
C ILE A 413 -27.96 23.58 -10.20
N MET A 414 -27.74 22.40 -10.85
CA MET A 414 -28.29 21.75 -12.09
C MET A 414 -28.36 22.40 -13.51
N LYS A 415 -27.90 21.65 -14.55
CA LYS A 415 -28.72 21.08 -15.69
C LYS A 415 -27.91 20.20 -16.70
N LYS A 416 -28.68 19.46 -17.55
CA LYS A 416 -28.48 18.14 -18.24
C LYS A 416 -27.77 18.07 -19.65
N VAL A 417 -27.04 16.95 -19.91
CA VAL A 417 -27.08 15.87 -20.99
C VAL A 417 -27.24 16.28 -22.50
N PRO A 418 -26.55 15.74 -23.57
CA PRO A 418 -26.51 14.30 -23.96
C PRO A 418 -25.34 13.67 -24.80
N PHE A 419 -25.29 12.32 -24.73
CA PHE A 419 -24.92 11.22 -25.68
C PHE A 419 -23.79 11.25 -26.75
N LEU A 420 -23.00 10.15 -26.68
CA LEU A 420 -22.19 9.31 -27.62
C LEU A 420 -22.49 9.33 -29.15
N PRO A 421 -21.55 8.92 -30.07
CA PRO A 421 -21.19 7.49 -30.28
C PRO A 421 -19.73 7.15 -30.72
N ALA A 422 -19.49 5.82 -30.85
CA ALA A 422 -18.27 5.03 -31.05
C ALA A 422 -17.63 5.05 -32.47
N ILE A 423 -16.47 4.37 -32.65
CA ILE A 423 -16.18 3.31 -33.66
C ILE A 423 -14.66 2.91 -33.77
N ASN A 424 -14.43 1.58 -33.67
CA ASN A 424 -13.52 0.58 -34.31
C ASN A 424 -11.98 0.70 -34.54
N ASN A 425 -11.29 -0.35 -34.01
CA ASN A 425 -10.46 -1.43 -34.61
C ASN A 425 -9.48 -1.19 -35.78
N ASN A 426 -8.25 -1.73 -35.64
CA ASN A 426 -7.75 -2.90 -36.40
C ASN A 426 -6.33 -3.37 -35.94
N ASN A 427 -6.20 -4.70 -35.79
CA ASN A 427 -5.17 -5.70 -36.20
C ASN A 427 -3.66 -5.35 -36.20
N ASP A 428 -2.68 -6.24 -36.06
CA ASP A 428 -2.52 -7.70 -35.87
C ASP A 428 -1.05 -7.94 -35.44
N ASP A 429 -0.69 -9.19 -35.13
CA ASP A 429 0.67 -9.78 -34.96
C ASP A 429 1.40 -9.60 -33.61
N ASP A 430 1.53 -10.69 -32.83
CA ASP A 430 2.69 -11.60 -32.93
C ASP A 430 2.57 -12.78 -31.94
N HIS A 431 2.41 -13.99 -32.48
CA HIS A 431 2.09 -15.23 -31.76
C HIS A 431 3.31 -15.97 -31.18
N ARG A 432 4.46 -15.30 -30.99
CA ARG A 432 5.65 -15.88 -30.32
C ARG A 432 6.02 -15.23 -28.98
N THR A 433 5.28 -14.19 -28.58
CA THR A 433 5.30 -13.53 -27.26
C THR A 433 4.49 -14.29 -26.20
N VAL A 434 3.80 -15.35 -26.61
CA VAL A 434 2.78 -16.07 -25.83
C VAL A 434 3.37 -16.87 -24.66
N LEU A 435 4.65 -17.22 -24.64
CA LEU A 435 5.24 -17.93 -23.49
C LEU A 435 5.80 -17.01 -22.38
N ALA A 436 6.06 -15.73 -22.70
CA ALA A 436 6.41 -14.69 -21.71
C ALA A 436 5.15 -14.02 -21.10
N HIS A 437 4.00 -14.15 -21.77
CA HIS A 437 2.70 -13.59 -21.35
C HIS A 437 2.04 -14.29 -20.15
N HIS A 438 2.52 -15.45 -19.72
CA HIS A 438 1.80 -16.28 -18.72
C HIS A 438 2.17 -15.99 -17.25
N ILE A 439 3.05 -15.03 -16.97
CA ILE A 439 3.51 -14.75 -15.59
C ILE A 439 3.11 -13.33 -15.09
N PHE A 440 2.39 -12.52 -15.89
CA PHE A 440 2.32 -11.06 -15.66
C PHE A 440 0.96 -10.39 -15.47
N TYR A 441 -0.14 -11.14 -15.35
CA TYR A 441 -1.48 -10.52 -15.28
C TYR A 441 -2.18 -10.64 -13.93
N ALA A 442 -1.40 -10.68 -12.87
CA ALA A 442 -1.85 -10.24 -11.58
C ALA A 442 -0.85 -9.17 -11.12
N ASN A 443 -1.33 -7.94 -10.92
CA ASN A 443 -0.58 -6.79 -10.43
C ASN A 443 -0.23 -7.02 -8.94
N ILE A 444 0.52 -8.09 -8.68
CA ILE A 444 0.72 -8.63 -7.33
C ILE A 444 1.81 -7.83 -6.66
N LYS A 445 1.39 -6.91 -5.82
CA LYS A 445 2.28 -6.14 -4.94
C LYS A 445 2.54 -6.98 -3.69
N HIS A 446 3.51 -7.88 -3.81
CA HIS A 446 3.88 -8.76 -2.71
C HIS A 446 4.40 -7.98 -1.51
N THR A 447 4.01 -8.39 -0.29
CA THR A 447 4.51 -7.93 1.02
C THR A 447 4.62 -9.13 1.95
N PHE A 448 5.74 -9.23 2.67
CA PHE A 448 6.12 -10.38 3.48
C PHE A 448 6.12 -10.02 4.98
N ILE A 449 6.06 -11.03 5.86
CA ILE A 449 6.22 -10.93 7.32
C ILE A 449 6.81 -12.28 7.78
N ARG A 450 7.83 -12.29 8.65
CA ARG A 450 8.53 -13.51 9.12
C ARG A 450 8.22 -13.81 10.60
N PHE A 451 8.37 -15.08 10.95
CA PHE A 451 8.35 -15.64 12.31
C PHE A 451 9.52 -16.61 12.39
N ILE A 452 10.26 -16.60 13.49
CA ILE A 452 11.31 -17.58 13.78
C ILE A 452 11.03 -18.12 15.16
N ARG A 453 11.12 -19.44 15.29
CA ARG A 453 11.26 -20.14 16.55
C ARG A 453 12.72 -20.08 17.01
N GLU A 454 13.02 -19.40 18.12
CA GLU A 454 14.25 -19.74 18.86
C GLU A 454 14.04 -21.14 19.47
N SER A 455 14.89 -22.09 19.09
CA SER A 455 14.95 -23.39 19.76
C SER A 455 15.59 -23.17 21.13
N PRO A 456 15.02 -23.68 22.23
CA PRO A 456 15.73 -23.71 23.50
C PRO A 456 16.91 -24.68 23.39
N VAL A 457 18.08 -24.25 23.85
CA VAL A 457 19.22 -25.12 24.15
C VAL A 457 18.92 -25.93 25.39
#